data_AF-A0A1H3CEX2-F1
#
_entry.id   AF-A0A1H3CEX2-F1
#
_cell.length_a   1.000
_cell.length_b   1.000
_cell.length_c   1.000
_cell.angle_alpha   90.00
_cell.angle_beta   90.00
_cell.angle_gamma   90.00
#
_symmetry.space_group_name_H-M   'P 1'
#
loop_
_entity.id
_entity.type
_entity.pdbx_description
1 polymer ?
#
loop_
_entity_poly.entity_id
_entity_poly.type
_entity_poly.pdbx_seq_one_letter_code
_entity_poly.pdbx_strand_id
1 'polypeptide(L)'
;MSIDYDEVWNRAREGSPFSNGTEGYGWMAAWCDNCLRDAPFRNGISNNGCPIILVAQLGRTPAEFLDGPRDEHGRYSIGQQYTCIEYRAPGDGGGEPRPKPEPRGMDGLFERPERGTRMFLQPSRVEVPA
;
A
#
# COMPACT_ATOMS: atom_id res chain seq x y z
N MET A 1 3.47 10.54 12.36
CA MET A 1 4.19 9.64 13.29
C MET A 1 5.26 8.90 12.52
N SER A 2 6.53 9.17 12.83
CA SER A 2 7.64 8.30 12.42
C SER A 2 7.46 6.98 13.19
N ILE A 3 7.51 5.85 12.48
CA ILE A 3 7.55 4.54 13.11
C ILE A 3 8.98 4.31 13.55
N ASP A 4 9.16 3.84 14.78
CA ASP A 4 10.47 3.57 15.38
C ASP A 4 10.86 2.09 15.24
N TYR A 5 12.16 1.82 15.10
CA TYR A 5 12.66 0.46 14.92
C TYR A 5 12.40 -0.43 16.14
N ASP A 6 12.69 0.05 17.35
CA ASP A 6 12.57 -0.74 18.56
C ASP A 6 11.09 -1.09 18.83
N GLU A 7 10.18 -0.16 18.52
CA GLU A 7 8.74 -0.39 18.63
C GLU A 7 8.24 -1.48 17.66
N VAL A 8 8.72 -1.48 16.41
CA VAL A 8 8.37 -2.53 15.44
C VAL A 8 8.98 -3.86 15.87
N TRP A 9 10.24 -3.87 16.30
CA TRP A 9 10.92 -5.09 16.74
C TRP A 9 10.21 -5.79 17.89
N ASN A 10 9.75 -5.00 18.88
CA ASN A 10 9.07 -5.51 20.07
C ASN A 10 7.66 -6.04 19.79
N ARG A 11 6.97 -5.50 18.79
CA ARG A 11 5.62 -5.96 18.38
C ARG A 11 5.67 -7.07 17.32
N ALA A 12 6.82 -7.26 16.67
CA ALA A 12 6.98 -8.26 15.64
C ALA A 12 6.89 -9.69 16.20
N ARG A 13 6.25 -10.56 15.41
CA ARG A 13 6.18 -12.00 15.68
C ARG A 13 7.50 -12.67 15.32
N GLU A 14 7.84 -13.72 16.05
CA GLU A 14 9.00 -14.55 15.71
C GLU A 14 8.80 -15.26 14.36
N GLY A 15 9.91 -15.43 13.62
CA GLY A 15 9.93 -16.10 12.33
C GLY A 15 9.98 -15.15 11.14
N SER A 16 10.75 -15.56 10.11
CA SER A 16 10.85 -14.81 8.85
C SER A 16 9.51 -14.80 8.12
N PRO A 17 9.03 -13.64 7.64
CA PRO A 17 7.79 -13.58 6.86
C PRO A 17 7.92 -14.29 5.51
N PHE A 18 9.13 -14.32 4.95
CA PHE A 18 9.43 -14.89 3.64
C PHE A 18 10.16 -16.23 3.79
N SER A 19 9.75 -17.21 2.98
CA SER A 19 10.32 -18.56 2.94
C SER A 19 11.68 -18.59 2.25
N ASN A 20 11.96 -17.61 1.38
CA ASN A 20 13.24 -17.44 0.71
C ASN A 20 13.47 -15.99 0.25
N GLY A 21 14.68 -15.70 -0.23
CA GLY A 21 15.06 -14.36 -0.69
C GLY A 21 14.24 -13.85 -1.88
N THR A 22 13.91 -14.71 -2.85
CA THR A 22 13.12 -14.31 -4.04
C THR A 22 11.73 -13.83 -3.66
N GLU A 23 11.11 -14.49 -2.68
CA GLU A 23 9.81 -14.09 -2.16
C GLU A 23 9.88 -12.71 -1.49
N GLY A 24 10.91 -12.48 -0.66
CA GLY A 24 11.18 -11.17 -0.07
C GLY A 24 11.41 -10.09 -1.12
N TYR A 25 12.20 -10.35 -2.16
CA TYR A 25 12.42 -9.40 -3.25
C TYR A 25 11.14 -9.10 -4.04
N GLY A 26 10.36 -10.12 -4.37
CA GLY A 26 9.10 -9.91 -5.10
C GLY A 26 8.06 -9.15 -4.28
N TRP A 27 8.05 -9.34 -2.96
CA TRP A 27 7.25 -8.52 -2.05
C TRP A 27 7.76 -7.07 -1.99
N MET A 28 9.07 -6.87 -1.82
CA MET A 28 9.65 -5.51 -1.81
C MET A 28 9.39 -4.77 -3.13
N ALA A 29 9.43 -5.46 -4.27
CA ALA A 29 9.11 -4.88 -5.56
C ALA A 29 7.65 -4.39 -5.67
N ALA A 30 6.72 -5.07 -4.99
CA ALA A 30 5.31 -4.70 -4.98
C ALA A 30 4.98 -3.56 -4.01
N TRP A 31 5.75 -3.42 -2.92
CA TRP A 31 5.42 -2.53 -1.80
C TRP A 31 6.47 -1.45 -1.49
N CYS A 32 7.76 -1.76 -1.52
CA CYS A 32 8.82 -0.86 -1.05
C CYS A 32 9.38 0.03 -2.17
N ASP A 33 9.50 -0.49 -3.39
CA ASP A 33 10.14 0.18 -4.52
C ASP A 33 9.51 1.53 -4.89
N ASN A 34 8.23 1.70 -4.56
CA ASN A 34 7.48 2.93 -4.77
C ASN A 34 6.98 3.59 -3.47
N CYS A 35 7.19 2.98 -2.29
CA CYS A 35 6.72 3.56 -1.03
C CYS A 35 7.47 4.83 -0.66
N LEU A 36 6.73 5.86 -0.23
CA LEU A 36 7.28 7.12 0.24
C LEU A 36 8.03 7.00 1.57
N ARG A 37 7.68 6.00 2.40
CA ARG A 37 8.37 5.75 3.68
C ARG A 37 9.80 5.25 3.47
N ASP A 38 10.04 4.48 2.41
CA ASP A 38 11.36 3.94 2.07
C ASP A 38 12.12 4.80 1.05
N ALA A 39 11.44 5.78 0.44
CA ALA A 39 12.03 6.70 -0.53
C ALA A 39 13.34 7.38 -0.06
N PRO A 40 13.50 7.84 1.20
CA PRO A 40 14.75 8.45 1.63
C PRO A 40 15.95 7.51 1.49
N PHE A 41 15.80 6.24 1.88
CA PHE A 41 16.85 5.22 1.74
C PHE A 41 17.16 4.94 0.28
N ARG A 42 16.11 4.75 -0.56
CA ARG A 42 16.29 4.54 -2.01
C ARG A 42 16.97 5.72 -2.72
N ASN A 43 16.84 6.94 -2.17
CA ASN A 43 17.50 8.16 -2.66
C ASN A 43 18.88 8.41 -2.03
N GLY A 44 19.46 7.43 -1.34
CA GLY A 44 20.84 7.49 -0.83
C GLY A 44 20.99 8.03 0.59
N ILE A 45 19.89 8.29 1.31
CA ILE A 45 19.94 8.65 2.73
C ILE A 45 19.90 7.36 3.57
N SER A 46 21.06 6.70 3.64
CA SER A 46 21.22 5.32 4.16
C SER A 46 20.67 5.07 5.57
N ASN A 47 20.61 6.10 6.42
CA ASN A 47 20.11 5.97 7.80
C ASN A 47 18.59 6.16 7.93
N ASN A 48 17.87 6.40 6.83
CA ASN A 48 16.43 6.68 6.81
C ASN A 48 15.63 5.64 6.02
N GLY A 49 15.95 4.35 6.21
CA GLY A 49 15.17 3.23 5.68
C GLY A 49 13.87 3.00 6.44
N CYS A 50 12.93 2.30 5.82
CA CYS A 50 11.72 1.89 6.52
C CYS A 50 12.06 0.82 7.59
N PRO A 51 11.80 1.07 8.89
CA PRO A 51 12.15 0.11 9.94
C PRO A 51 11.35 -1.20 9.82
N ILE A 52 10.15 -1.17 9.22
CA ILE A 52 9.31 -2.36 9.04
C ILE A 52 10.00 -3.39 8.14
N ILE A 53 10.53 -2.97 6.99
CA ILE A 53 11.22 -3.89 6.08
C ILE A 53 12.59 -4.33 6.64
N LEU A 54 13.23 -3.49 7.46
CA LEU A 54 14.44 -3.90 8.18
C LEU A 54 14.14 -5.05 9.15
N VAL A 55 13.08 -4.95 9.97
CA VAL A 55 12.68 -6.01 10.91
C VAL A 55 12.33 -7.31 10.15
N ALA A 56 11.64 -7.20 9.01
CA ALA A 56 11.37 -8.34 8.13
C ALA A 56 12.66 -9.02 7.62
N GLN A 57 13.66 -8.24 7.18
CA GLN A 57 14.94 -8.76 6.72
C GLN A 57 15.80 -9.37 7.84
N LEU A 58 15.61 -8.91 9.08
CA LEU A 58 16.24 -9.49 10.27
C LEU A 58 15.55 -10.76 10.77
N GLY A 59 14.55 -11.27 10.03
CA GLY A 59 13.93 -12.58 10.29
C GLY A 59 12.79 -12.54 11.30
N ARG A 60 12.13 -11.39 11.47
CA ARG A 60 10.91 -11.26 12.28
C ARG A 60 9.75 -10.77 11.43
N THR A 61 8.53 -11.22 11.72
CA THR A 61 7.34 -10.81 10.98
C THR A 61 6.71 -9.58 11.64
N PRO A 62 6.77 -8.38 11.02
CA PRO A 62 6.22 -7.16 11.61
C PRO A 62 4.70 -7.26 11.83
N ALA A 63 4.19 -6.54 12.82
CA ALA A 63 2.75 -6.50 13.12
C ALA A 63 1.96 -5.77 12.01
N GLU A 64 2.64 -4.93 11.23
CA GLU A 64 2.11 -4.16 10.11
C GLU A 64 1.82 -5.01 8.87
N PHE A 65 2.25 -6.28 8.86
CA PHE A 65 1.99 -7.22 7.77
C PHE A 65 0.69 -7.96 8.05
N LEU A 66 -0.36 -7.56 7.34
CA LEU A 66 -1.61 -8.33 7.30
C LEU A 66 -1.50 -9.41 6.23
N ASP A 67 -2.13 -10.56 6.48
CA ASP A 67 -2.26 -11.59 5.45
C ASP A 67 -2.94 -11.01 4.21
N GLY A 68 -2.30 -11.19 3.06
CA GLY A 68 -2.84 -10.76 1.79
C GLY A 68 -3.87 -11.77 1.22
N PRO A 69 -4.43 -11.45 0.05
CA PRO A 69 -5.43 -12.31 -0.59
C PRO A 69 -4.86 -13.68 -0.96
N ARG A 70 -5.65 -14.72 -0.69
CA ARG A 70 -5.33 -16.11 -1.00
C ARG A 70 -6.41 -16.71 -1.91
N ASP A 71 -6.02 -17.64 -2.78
CA ASP A 71 -6.96 -18.40 -3.60
C ASP A 71 -7.66 -19.51 -2.80
N GLU A 72 -8.58 -20.25 -3.43
CA GLU A 72 -9.31 -21.37 -2.82
C GLU A 72 -8.39 -22.48 -2.27
N HIS A 73 -7.14 -22.54 -2.73
CA HIS A 73 -6.12 -23.49 -2.29
C HIS A 73 -5.14 -22.88 -1.28
N GLY A 74 -5.39 -21.66 -0.79
CA GLY A 74 -4.55 -20.95 0.17
C GLY A 74 -3.26 -20.37 -0.42
N ARG A 75 -3.09 -20.41 -1.75
CA ARG A 75 -1.91 -19.89 -2.44
C ARG A 75 -2.02 -18.38 -2.59
N TYR A 76 -0.87 -17.74 -2.63
CA TYR A 76 -0.73 -16.29 -2.79
C TYR A 76 0.24 -16.01 -3.94
N SER A 77 0.11 -14.83 -4.54
CA SER A 77 1.16 -14.33 -5.43
C SER A 77 2.30 -13.75 -4.59
N ILE A 78 3.54 -13.87 -5.06
CA ILE A 78 4.74 -13.46 -4.31
C ILE A 78 4.61 -12.02 -3.76
N GLY A 79 4.15 -11.09 -4.60
CA GLY A 79 3.98 -9.69 -4.21
C GLY A 79 2.80 -9.42 -3.26
N GLN A 80 1.88 -10.37 -3.08
CA GLN A 80 0.63 -10.20 -2.33
C GLN A 80 0.53 -11.15 -1.12
N GLN A 81 1.63 -11.79 -0.72
CA GLN A 81 1.62 -12.64 0.48
C GLN A 81 1.15 -11.87 1.72
N TYR A 82 1.65 -10.64 1.87
CA TYR A 82 1.25 -9.72 2.93
C TYR A 82 0.89 -8.35 2.36
N THR A 83 -0.04 -7.68 3.02
CA THR A 83 -0.37 -6.27 2.82
C THR A 83 0.29 -5.45 3.93
N CYS A 84 1.09 -4.45 3.56
CA CYS A 84 1.68 -3.52 4.52
C CYS A 84 0.67 -2.40 4.83
N ILE A 85 0.19 -2.32 6.07
CA ILE A 85 -0.79 -1.28 6.48
C ILE A 85 -0.20 0.13 6.52
N GLU A 86 1.12 0.22 6.61
CA GLU A 86 1.88 1.47 6.67
C GLU A 86 2.41 1.92 5.30
N TYR A 87 2.01 1.21 4.24
CA TYR A 87 2.34 1.55 2.88
C TYR A 87 1.81 2.93 2.51
N ARG A 88 2.64 3.71 1.79
CA ARG A 88 2.31 5.05 1.31
C ARG A 88 2.70 5.17 -0.15
N ALA A 89 1.70 5.09 -1.03
CA ALA A 89 1.94 5.22 -2.47
C ALA A 89 2.30 6.67 -2.84
N PRO A 90 3.09 6.88 -3.91
CA PRO A 90 3.28 8.20 -4.47
C PRO A 90 1.94 8.72 -5.00
N GLY A 91 1.55 9.94 -4.59
CA GLY A 91 0.27 10.55 -5.00
C GLY A 91 -0.91 10.22 -4.10
N ASP A 92 -0.76 9.33 -3.12
CA ASP A 92 -1.77 9.00 -2.10
C ASP A 92 -1.72 10.01 -0.93
N GLY A 93 -1.52 11.28 -1.27
CA GLY A 93 -1.69 12.37 -0.34
C GLY A 93 -3.17 12.47 -0.02
N GLY A 94 -3.55 12.16 1.22
CA GLY A 94 -4.87 12.38 1.80
C GLY A 94 -5.26 13.86 1.91
N GLY A 95 -5.02 14.63 0.85
CA GLY A 95 -5.65 15.91 0.61
C GLY A 95 -6.95 15.68 -0.12
N GLU A 96 -7.97 16.42 0.28
CA GLU A 96 -9.24 16.52 -0.42
C GLU A 96 -8.99 16.69 -1.93
N PRO A 97 -9.72 15.98 -2.82
CA PRO A 97 -9.43 15.99 -4.25
C PRO A 97 -9.45 17.42 -4.80
N ARG A 98 -8.27 18.00 -4.99
CA ARG A 98 -8.12 19.36 -5.51
C ARG A 98 -8.51 19.34 -6.99
N PRO A 99 -9.34 20.29 -7.45
CA PRO A 99 -9.63 20.41 -8.87
C PRO A 99 -8.33 20.54 -9.66
N LYS A 100 -8.18 19.79 -10.75
CA LYS A 100 -7.12 20.07 -11.73
C LYS A 100 -7.32 21.52 -12.24
N PRO A 101 -6.25 22.32 -12.35
CA PRO A 101 -6.33 23.63 -12.99
C PRO A 101 -6.89 23.49 -14.41
N GLU A 102 -7.69 24.45 -14.85
CA GLU A 102 -8.21 24.46 -16.22
C GLU A 102 -7.05 24.62 -17.22
N PRO A 103 -7.14 24.00 -18.42
CA PRO A 103 -6.18 24.23 -19.49
C PRO A 103 -6.10 25.72 -19.84
N ARG A 104 -4.89 26.20 -20.09
CA ARG A 104 -4.62 27.62 -20.41
C ARG A 104 -5.42 28.04 -21.66
N GLY A 105 -6.30 29.04 -21.52
CA GLY A 105 -7.12 29.57 -22.61
C GLY A 105 -8.52 28.95 -22.74
N MET A 106 -8.94 28.12 -21.78
CA MET A 106 -10.29 27.52 -21.72
C MET A 106 -11.11 28.13 -20.59
N ASP A 107 -11.24 29.47 -20.55
CA ASP A 107 -12.02 30.18 -19.53
C ASP A 107 -13.51 29.78 -19.63
N GLY A 108 -13.92 28.75 -18.89
CA GLY A 108 -15.34 28.44 -18.65
C GLY A 108 -16.21 28.19 -19.89
N LEU A 109 -15.66 27.64 -20.98
CA LEU A 109 -16.43 27.34 -22.21
C LEU A 109 -17.61 26.36 -21.97
N PHE A 110 -17.59 25.62 -20.86
CA PHE A 110 -18.67 24.73 -20.45
C PHE A 110 -18.89 24.85 -18.94
N GLU A 111 -20.16 24.80 -18.51
CA GLU A 111 -20.48 24.64 -17.09
C GLU A 111 -19.85 23.34 -16.57
N ARG A 112 -19.15 23.44 -15.44
CA ARG A 112 -18.52 22.28 -14.82
C ARG A 112 -19.62 21.31 -14.35
N PRO A 113 -19.64 20.05 -14.82
CA PRO A 113 -20.62 19.09 -14.34
C PRO A 113 -20.47 18.86 -12.83
N GLU A 114 -21.58 18.70 -12.13
CA GLU A 114 -21.56 18.36 -10.71
C GLU A 114 -20.75 17.08 -10.47
N ARG A 115 -19.95 17.07 -9.38
CA ARG A 115 -19.18 15.87 -9.03
C ARG A 115 -20.15 14.76 -8.66
N GLY A 116 -20.22 13.72 -9.48
CA GLY A 116 -20.85 12.47 -9.08
C GLY A 116 -20.06 11.85 -7.93
N THR A 117 -20.64 11.84 -6.73
CA THR A 117 -20.15 11.01 -5.63
C THR A 117 -20.33 9.55 -6.05
N ARG A 118 -19.23 8.85 -6.33
CA ARG A 118 -19.25 7.39 -6.50
C ARG A 118 -19.51 6.78 -5.12
N MET A 119 -20.79 6.63 -4.78
CA MET A 119 -21.18 5.80 -3.64
C MET A 119 -20.95 4.34 -4.02
N PHE A 120 -20.46 3.53 -3.08
CA PHE A 120 -20.51 2.08 -3.18
C PHE A 120 -21.97 1.64 -3.10
N LEU A 121 -22.67 1.67 -4.24
CA LEU A 121 -23.96 1.01 -4.39
C LEU A 121 -23.71 -0.49 -4.48
N GLN A 122 -24.14 -1.25 -3.47
CA GLN A 122 -24.31 -2.69 -3.64
C GLN A 122 -25.33 -2.90 -4.77
N PRO A 123 -25.03 -3.73 -5.78
CA PRO A 123 -26.04 -4.10 -6.77
C PRO A 123 -27.19 -4.80 -6.04
N SER A 124 -28.40 -4.26 -6.17
CA SER A 124 -29.61 -4.91 -5.64
C SER A 124 -29.78 -6.26 -6.31
N ARG A 125 -29.99 -7.30 -5.51
CA ARG A 125 -30.22 -8.67 -5.97
C ARG A 125 -31.40 -8.68 -6.94
N VAL A 126 -31.14 -9.02 -8.21
CA VAL A 126 -32.22 -9.26 -9.19
C VAL A 126 -32.81 -10.63 -8.85
N GLU A 127 -34.05 -10.65 -8.36
CA GLU A 127 -34.80 -11.89 -8.26
C GLU A 127 -35.19 -12.33 -9.67
N VAL A 128 -34.63 -13.46 -10.11
CA VAL A 128 -34.99 -14.10 -11.38
C VAL A 128 -36.23 -14.96 -11.10
N PRO A 129 -37.40 -14.66 -11.70
CA PRO A 129 -38.57 -15.52 -11.55
C PRO A 129 -38.32 -16.88 -12.24
N ALA A 130 -38.83 -17.93 -11.61
CA ALA A 130 -38.70 -19.33 -12.03
C ALA A 130 -39.40 -19.63 -13.36
#